data_AF-A0A084JQ48-F1
#
_entry.id   AF-A0A084JQ48-F1
#
_cell.length_a   1.000
_cell.length_b   1.000
_cell.length_c   1.000
_cell.angle_alpha   90.00
_cell.angle_beta   90.00
_cell.angle_gamma   90.00
#
_symmetry.space_group_name_H-M   'P 1'
#
loop_
_entity.id
_entity.type
_entity.pdbx_description
1 polymer ?
#
loop_
_entity_poly.entity_id
_entity_poly.type
_entity_poly.pdbx_seq_one_letter_code
_entity_poly.pdbx_strand_id
1 'polypeptide(L)'
;MSSTNKTSLGLNMWEASDKPVRQDFINDNVIINEKITKLNSDIGNGRYTSDLMVPQPFGAVLAWNGNTYNTPYKAGLTLSSEGIALVTGDYSFWQVVLAVPRGDTRIFLHSTNAGIPTGWKSVQLN
;
A
#
# COMPACT_ATOMS: atom_id res chain seq x y z
N MET A 1 -5.59 -34.75 -13.46
CA MET A 1 -6.78 -33.95 -13.06
C MET A 1 -6.21 -32.81 -12.23
N SER A 2 -6.64 -31.57 -12.44
CA SER A 2 -6.12 -30.45 -11.64
C SER A 2 -6.36 -30.74 -10.16
N SER A 3 -5.40 -30.42 -9.28
CA SER A 3 -5.58 -30.67 -7.85
C SER A 3 -6.84 -29.92 -7.36
N THR A 4 -7.73 -30.65 -6.69
CA THR A 4 -8.88 -30.06 -5.99
C THR A 4 -8.43 -29.26 -4.77
N ASN A 5 -7.23 -29.55 -4.27
CA ASN A 5 -6.61 -28.89 -3.16
C ASN A 5 -5.76 -27.72 -3.68
N LYS A 6 -6.09 -26.51 -3.22
CA LYS A 6 -5.42 -25.27 -3.64
C LYS A 6 -4.85 -24.55 -2.44
N THR A 7 -3.76 -23.84 -2.66
CA THR A 7 -3.28 -22.84 -1.71
C THR A 7 -4.25 -21.65 -1.63
N SER A 8 -4.12 -20.79 -0.61
CA SER A 8 -4.84 -19.50 -0.53
C SER A 8 -4.55 -18.57 -1.74
N LEU A 9 -3.47 -18.87 -2.44
CA LEU A 9 -2.99 -18.20 -3.63
C LEU A 9 -3.60 -18.77 -4.93
N GLY A 10 -4.43 -19.82 -4.86
CA GLY A 10 -5.06 -20.48 -6.02
C GLY A 10 -4.16 -21.48 -6.74
N LEU A 11 -2.91 -21.64 -6.31
CA LEU A 11 -1.96 -22.60 -6.87
C LEU A 11 -2.35 -24.04 -6.52
N ASN A 12 -2.09 -25.00 -7.41
CA ASN A 12 -2.25 -26.42 -7.11
C ASN A 12 -1.40 -26.83 -5.90
N MET A 13 -2.03 -27.50 -4.93
CA MET A 13 -1.34 -28.15 -3.82
C MET A 13 -1.22 -29.64 -4.17
N TRP A 14 0.00 -30.06 -4.53
CA TRP A 14 0.27 -31.38 -5.06
C TRP A 14 0.38 -32.44 -3.96
N GLU A 15 -0.35 -33.52 -4.12
CA GLU A 15 -0.26 -34.74 -3.31
C GLU A 15 0.51 -35.83 -4.05
N ALA A 16 1.07 -36.79 -3.32
CA ALA A 16 1.89 -37.85 -3.91
C ALA A 16 1.14 -38.73 -4.94
N SER A 17 -0.19 -38.77 -4.86
CA SER A 17 -1.07 -39.49 -5.77
C SER A 17 -1.44 -38.71 -7.03
N ASP A 18 -1.13 -37.41 -7.09
CA ASP A 18 -1.57 -36.54 -8.18
C ASP A 18 -0.88 -36.87 -9.49
N LYS A 19 -1.63 -36.66 -10.58
CA LYS A 19 -1.15 -36.78 -11.97
C LYS A 19 -1.32 -35.44 -12.66
N PRO A 20 -0.41 -34.49 -12.43
CA PRO A 20 -0.47 -33.16 -13.03
C PRO A 20 -0.41 -33.26 -14.54
N VAL A 21 -1.20 -32.43 -15.22
CA VAL A 21 -1.08 -32.24 -16.68
C VAL A 21 -0.40 -30.92 -16.98
N ARG A 22 0.13 -30.78 -18.21
CA ARG A 22 0.81 -29.56 -18.66
C ARG A 22 0.02 -28.28 -18.35
N GLN A 23 -1.31 -28.32 -18.51
CA GLN A 23 -2.18 -27.18 -18.26
C GLN A 23 -2.15 -26.70 -16.81
N ASP A 24 -1.98 -27.61 -15.84
CA ASP A 24 -1.96 -27.25 -14.43
C ASP A 24 -0.74 -26.38 -14.10
N PHE A 25 0.43 -26.75 -14.62
CA PHE A 25 1.66 -25.97 -14.49
C PHE A 25 1.57 -24.62 -15.21
N ILE A 26 0.92 -24.57 -16.38
CA ILE A 26 0.69 -23.32 -17.11
C ILE A 26 -0.17 -22.36 -16.26
N ASN A 27 -1.26 -22.85 -15.70
CA ASN A 27 -2.15 -22.05 -14.87
C ASN A 27 -1.45 -21.53 -13.61
N ASP A 28 -0.66 -22.37 -12.94
CA ASP A 28 0.13 -21.94 -11.78
C ASP A 28 1.16 -20.87 -12.16
N ASN A 29 1.84 -21.02 -13.32
CA ASN A 29 2.78 -20.03 -13.82
C ASN A 29 2.13 -18.69 -14.16
N VAL A 30 0.91 -18.69 -14.69
CA VAL A 30 0.14 -17.45 -14.92
C VAL A 30 -0.12 -16.71 -13.60
N ILE A 31 -0.61 -17.43 -12.59
CA ILE A 31 -0.88 -16.87 -11.25
C ILE A 31 0.41 -16.31 -10.62
N ILE A 32 1.53 -17.01 -10.77
CA ILE A 32 2.84 -16.57 -10.25
C ILE A 32 3.29 -15.30 -10.98
N ASN A 33 3.21 -15.27 -12.32
CA ASN A 33 3.60 -14.12 -13.13
C ASN A 33 2.78 -12.87 -12.81
N GLU A 34 1.47 -13.00 -12.61
CA GLU A 34 0.61 -11.89 -12.20
C GLU A 34 1.04 -11.32 -10.85
N LYS A 35 1.36 -12.17 -9.87
CA LYS A 35 1.84 -11.74 -8.55
C LYS A 35 3.20 -11.07 -8.60
N ILE A 36 4.14 -11.64 -9.35
CA ILE A 36 5.48 -11.06 -9.53
C ILE A 36 5.38 -9.71 -10.23
N THR A 37 4.56 -9.62 -11.28
CA THR A 37 4.36 -8.36 -12.03
C THR A 37 3.81 -7.28 -11.10
N LYS A 38 2.81 -7.61 -10.26
CA LYS A 38 2.26 -6.68 -9.27
C LYS A 38 3.29 -6.27 -8.22
N LEU A 39 4.05 -7.22 -7.68
CA LEU A 39 5.13 -6.92 -6.73
C LEU A 39 6.18 -5.99 -7.36
N ASN A 40 6.59 -6.26 -8.60
CA ASN A 40 7.57 -5.45 -9.31
C ASN A 40 7.03 -4.07 -9.69
N SER A 41 5.74 -3.92 -10.00
CA SER A 41 5.16 -2.59 -10.24
C SER A 41 5.15 -1.72 -8.98
N ASP A 42 5.08 -2.36 -7.81
CA ASP A 42 5.16 -1.71 -6.50
C ASP A 42 6.62 -1.41 -6.08
N ILE A 43 7.61 -2.14 -6.63
CA ILE A 43 9.05 -1.89 -6.42
C ILE A 43 9.48 -0.74 -7.35
N GLY A 44 9.33 0.49 -6.89
CA GLY A 44 9.87 1.69 -7.53
C GLY A 44 8.85 2.81 -7.74
N ASN A 45 7.56 2.48 -7.73
CA ASN A 45 6.48 3.47 -7.65
C ASN A 45 6.01 3.54 -6.20
N GLY A 46 5.72 4.73 -5.67
CA GLY A 46 5.14 4.84 -4.33
C GLY A 46 3.93 3.90 -4.21
N ARG A 47 3.95 2.96 -3.26
CA ARG A 47 2.92 1.92 -3.15
C ARG A 47 1.57 2.59 -2.94
N TYR A 48 0.59 2.32 -3.79
CA TYR A 48 -0.75 2.85 -3.58
C TYR A 48 -1.32 2.35 -2.25
N THR A 49 -1.90 3.27 -1.48
CA THR A 49 -2.56 2.94 -0.22
C THR A 49 -4.00 3.42 -0.20
N SER A 50 -4.86 2.63 0.44
CA SER A 50 -6.25 3.01 0.74
C SER A 50 -6.35 3.95 1.95
N ASP A 51 -5.30 4.05 2.78
CA ASP A 51 -5.26 4.90 3.97
C ASP A 51 -3.80 5.31 4.25
N LEU A 52 -3.52 6.59 4.55
CA LEU A 52 -2.17 7.05 4.88
C LEU A 52 -1.72 6.72 6.31
N MET A 53 -2.64 6.38 7.21
CA MET A 53 -2.35 6.09 8.62
C MET A 53 -2.22 4.59 8.91
N VAL A 54 -2.08 3.76 7.88
CA VAL A 54 -1.79 2.33 8.04
C VAL A 54 -0.40 2.09 8.67
N PRO A 55 -0.20 1.02 9.45
CA PRO A 55 1.11 0.70 10.00
C PRO A 55 2.18 0.50 8.92
N GLN A 56 3.32 1.18 9.07
CA GLN A 56 4.53 1.06 8.24
C GLN A 56 5.77 0.87 9.11
N PRO A 57 6.05 -0.35 9.61
CA PRO A 57 7.11 -0.60 10.60
C PRO A 57 8.51 -0.19 10.15
N PHE A 58 8.81 -0.27 8.85
CA PHE A 58 10.12 0.02 8.27
C PHE A 58 10.16 1.30 7.44
N GLY A 59 9.09 2.10 7.48
CA GLY A 59 8.91 3.22 6.58
C GLY A 59 8.47 2.79 5.17
N ALA A 60 7.67 3.63 4.52
CA ALA A 60 7.25 3.44 3.14
C ALA A 60 7.01 4.77 2.43
N VAL A 61 7.26 4.77 1.12
CA VAL A 61 6.74 5.78 0.20
C VAL A 61 5.38 5.30 -0.28
N LEU A 62 4.32 6.05 0.01
CA LEU A 62 2.94 5.73 -0.35
C LEU A 62 2.41 6.74 -1.37
N ALA A 63 1.72 6.27 -2.40
CA ALA A 63 0.92 7.12 -3.27
C ALA A 63 -0.53 7.12 -2.78
N TRP A 64 -1.21 8.26 -2.88
CA TRP A 64 -2.60 8.42 -2.46
C TRP A 64 -3.43 9.18 -3.51
N ASN A 65 -4.75 8.95 -3.48
CA ASN A 65 -5.72 9.59 -4.38
C ASN A 65 -6.99 10.03 -3.61
N GLY A 66 -8.00 10.51 -4.35
CA GLY A 66 -9.19 11.11 -3.75
C GLY A 66 -10.05 10.15 -2.92
N ASN A 67 -9.82 8.84 -3.06
CA ASN A 67 -10.49 7.78 -2.30
C ASN A 67 -9.68 7.32 -1.09
N THR A 68 -8.39 7.66 -0.99
CA THR A 68 -7.55 7.32 0.15
C THR A 68 -8.03 8.03 1.43
N TYR A 69 -8.16 7.27 2.52
CA TYR A 69 -8.53 7.78 3.84
C TYR A 69 -7.37 8.53 4.51
N ASN A 70 -7.73 9.38 5.47
CA ASN A 70 -6.78 10.08 6.34
C ASN A 70 -5.72 10.86 5.55
N THR A 71 -6.14 11.62 4.54
CA THR A 71 -5.26 12.49 3.74
C THR A 71 -5.49 13.97 4.08
N PRO A 72 -4.55 14.87 3.73
CA PRO A 72 -4.78 16.31 3.81
C PRO A 72 -6.00 16.77 2.98
N TYR A 73 -6.29 16.09 1.87
CA TYR A 73 -7.48 16.31 1.06
C TYR A 73 -8.76 15.96 1.82
N LYS A 74 -8.83 14.78 2.45
CA LYS A 74 -9.97 14.39 3.29
C LYS A 74 -10.13 15.29 4.53
N ALA A 75 -9.05 15.88 5.01
CA ALA A 75 -9.07 16.89 6.07
C ALA A 75 -9.47 18.29 5.59
N GLY A 76 -9.69 18.50 4.29
CA GLY A 76 -10.10 19.80 3.72
C GLY A 76 -8.99 20.84 3.66
N LEU A 77 -7.72 20.43 3.76
CA LEU A 77 -6.57 21.35 3.86
C LEU A 77 -5.92 21.67 2.50
N THR A 78 -6.21 20.87 1.48
CA THR A 78 -5.77 21.06 0.10
C THR A 78 -6.89 20.68 -0.86
N LEU A 79 -6.90 21.28 -2.06
CA LEU A 79 -7.79 20.91 -3.16
C LEU A 79 -7.22 19.73 -3.97
N SER A 80 -5.92 19.44 -3.83
CA SER A 80 -5.26 18.34 -4.53
C SER A 80 -5.74 17.00 -3.97
N SER A 81 -6.42 16.22 -4.80
CA SER A 81 -6.96 14.92 -4.41
C SER A 81 -5.92 13.79 -4.52
N GLU A 82 -4.69 14.06 -4.94
CA GLU A 82 -3.65 13.05 -5.09
C GLU A 82 -2.27 13.57 -4.66
N GLY A 83 -1.35 12.64 -4.39
CA GLY A 83 0.01 12.98 -3.99
C GLY A 83 0.83 11.77 -3.56
N ILE A 84 1.93 12.07 -2.88
CA ILE A 84 2.81 11.07 -2.25
C ILE A 84 2.92 11.33 -0.76
N ALA A 85 3.31 10.31 0.00
CA ALA A 85 3.59 10.41 1.42
C ALA A 85 4.77 9.54 1.83
N LEU A 86 5.52 9.99 2.84
CA LEU A 86 6.46 9.18 3.60
C LEU A 86 5.80 8.82 4.92
N VAL A 87 5.64 7.53 5.19
CA VAL A 87 4.95 7.03 6.38
C VAL A 87 5.83 6.03 7.10
N THR A 88 5.99 6.20 8.41
CA THR A 88 6.68 5.23 9.27
C THR A 88 5.97 5.11 10.62
N GLY A 89 6.00 3.91 11.20
CA GLY A 89 5.41 3.62 12.51
C GLY A 89 3.96 3.13 12.45
N ASP A 90 3.28 3.18 13.60
CA ASP A 90 1.93 2.65 13.80
C ASP A 90 1.05 3.71 14.48
N TYR A 91 -0.14 3.94 13.93
CA TYR A 91 -1.08 4.94 14.43
C TYR A 91 -1.37 4.77 15.94
N SER A 92 -1.45 3.53 16.43
CA SER A 92 -1.72 3.21 17.85
C SER A 92 -0.54 3.49 18.78
N PHE A 93 0.65 3.77 18.23
CA PHE A 93 1.87 4.05 18.95
C PHE A 93 2.48 5.37 18.46
N TRP A 94 3.65 5.32 17.85
CA TRP A 94 4.30 6.44 17.21
C TRP A 94 4.23 6.24 15.70
N GLN A 95 3.62 7.19 15.02
CA GLN A 95 3.58 7.26 13.57
C GLN A 95 3.96 8.66 13.13
N VAL A 96 4.63 8.76 11.98
CA VAL A 96 4.83 10.01 11.26
C VAL A 96 4.33 9.81 9.84
N VAL A 97 3.56 10.78 9.36
CA VAL A 97 3.07 10.90 8.00
C VAL A 97 3.48 12.27 7.47
N LEU A 98 4.33 12.29 6.46
CA LEU A 98 4.66 13.48 5.67
C LEU A 98 4.01 13.32 4.31
N ALA A 99 3.00 14.13 4.00
CA ALA A 99 2.27 14.09 2.74
C ALA A 99 2.55 15.32 1.88
N VAL A 100 2.87 15.10 0.62
CA VAL A 100 3.07 16.12 -0.41
C VAL A 100 1.99 15.94 -1.48
N PRO A 101 0.99 16.84 -1.55
CA PRO A 101 -0.02 16.79 -2.59
C PRO A 101 0.59 17.18 -3.94
N ARG A 102 0.09 16.57 -5.02
CA ARG A 102 0.47 16.97 -6.37
C ARG A 102 -0.16 18.33 -6.70
N GLY A 103 0.65 19.28 -7.15
CA GLY A 103 0.19 20.62 -7.51
C GLY A 103 -0.03 21.58 -6.33
N ASP A 104 0.41 21.21 -5.13
CA ASP A 104 0.46 22.07 -3.94
C ASP A 104 1.93 22.29 -3.55
N THR A 105 2.27 23.46 -3.01
CA THR A 105 3.64 23.78 -2.55
C THR A 105 3.82 23.50 -1.06
N ARG A 106 2.74 23.15 -0.36
CA ARG A 106 2.75 22.85 1.06
C ARG A 106 3.08 21.40 1.33
N ILE A 107 3.83 21.17 2.40
CA ILE A 107 4.08 19.85 2.97
C ILE A 107 3.17 19.69 4.19
N PHE A 108 2.44 18.58 4.26
CA PHE A 108 1.55 18.29 5.38
C PHE A 108 2.18 17.23 6.28
N LEU A 109 2.11 17.48 7.59
CA LEU A 109 2.66 16.62 8.62
C LEU A 109 1.53 16.18 9.55
N HIS A 110 1.48 14.89 9.86
CA HIS A 110 0.67 14.32 10.91
C HIS A 110 1.51 13.32 11.68
N SER A 111 1.38 13.28 13.00
CA SER A 111 2.02 12.27 13.83
C SER A 111 1.05 11.73 14.88
N THR A 112 1.40 10.59 15.45
CA THR A 112 0.81 10.10 16.69
C THR A 112 1.90 9.99 17.76
N ASN A 113 1.55 10.32 19.00
CA ASN A 113 2.38 10.10 20.17
C ASN A 113 1.66 9.15 21.12
N ALA A 114 2.11 7.89 21.17
CA ALA A 114 1.45 6.82 21.91
C ALA A 114 -0.07 6.74 21.62
N GLY A 115 -0.45 6.77 20.34
CA GLY A 115 -1.84 6.68 19.90
C GLY A 115 -2.60 8.01 19.89
N ILE A 116 -2.02 9.09 20.41
CA ILE A 116 -2.66 10.41 20.44
C ILE A 116 -2.29 11.19 19.16
N PRO A 117 -3.26 11.51 18.29
CA PRO A 117 -2.98 12.22 17.04
C PRO A 117 -2.66 13.70 17.28
N THR A 118 -1.65 14.22 16.57
CA THR A 118 -1.32 15.66 16.58
C THR A 118 -2.26 16.50 15.72
N GLY A 119 -3.05 15.83 14.86
CA GLY A 119 -3.76 16.45 13.76
C GLY A 119 -2.81 16.88 12.64
N TRP A 120 -3.39 17.21 11.48
CA TRP A 120 -2.64 17.68 10.32
C TRP A 120 -2.14 19.11 10.53
N LYS A 121 -0.87 19.35 10.19
CA LYS A 121 -0.22 20.67 10.15
C LYS A 121 0.42 20.86 8.77
N SER A 122 0.56 22.10 8.31
CA SER A 122 1.21 22.41 7.04
C SER A 122 2.45 23.27 7.25
N VAL A 123 3.50 23.00 6.49
CA VAL A 123 4.67 23.87 6.34
C VAL A 123 4.71 24.36 4.90
N GLN A 124 4.92 25.65 4.73
CA GLN A 124 5.17 26.29 3.45
C GLN A 124 6.54 26.97 3.52
N LEU A 125 7.42 26.64 2.58
CA LEU A 125 8.70 27.32 2.45
C LEU A 125 8.47 28.61 1.67
N ASN A 126 8.99 29.72 2.20
CA ASN A 126 8.95 31.04 1.57
C ASN A 126 10.14 31.23 0.62
#